data_AF-A0A846PMC7-F1
#
_entry.id   AF-A0A846PMC7-F1
#
_cell.length_a   1.000
_cell.length_b   1.000
_cell.length_c   1.000
_cell.angle_alpha   90.00
_cell.angle_beta   90.00
_cell.angle_gamma   90.00
#
_symmetry.space_group_name_H-M   'P 1'
#
loop_
_entity.id
_entity.type
_entity.pdbx_description
1 polymer ?
#
loop_
_entity_poly.entity_id
_entity_poly.type
_entity_poly.pdbx_seq_one_letter_code
_entity_poly.pdbx_strand_id
1 'polypeptide(L)'
;RLQTRYTGGTVFHIYLGESNPSWESVSVLIRRVAEKTELPYYTITPTFSVCPIHGYICGEHFSCPQCGKKCEVYSRVVGYLRPVSQWNDGKQSEFKIRKMFDGRVSLGD
;
A
#
# COMPACT_ATOMS: atom_id res chain seq x y z
N ARG A 1 -3.19 22.69 3.20
CA ARG A 1 -3.83 22.07 4.40
C ARG A 1 -5.34 21.98 4.18
N LEU A 2 -5.79 20.94 3.46
CA LEU A 2 -7.20 20.76 3.10
C LEU A 2 -7.87 19.72 4.01
N GLN A 3 -7.17 18.62 4.28
CA GLN A 3 -7.67 17.47 5.05
C GLN A 3 -8.11 17.85 6.48
N THR A 4 -7.39 18.78 7.13
CA THR A 4 -7.70 19.28 8.48
C THR A 4 -8.99 20.08 8.59
N ARG A 5 -9.55 20.54 7.47
CA ARG A 5 -10.84 21.27 7.46
C ARG A 5 -12.05 20.33 7.50
N TYR A 6 -11.83 19.03 7.33
CA TYR A 6 -12.87 18.01 7.40
C TYR A 6 -12.71 17.21 8.70
N THR A 7 -13.80 17.07 9.45
CA THR A 7 -13.79 16.43 10.78
C THR A 7 -14.01 14.90 10.76
N GLY A 8 -14.16 14.28 9.58
CA GLY A 8 -14.35 12.83 9.49
C GLY A 8 -14.48 12.24 8.08
N GLY A 9 -14.17 13.00 7.03
CA GLY A 9 -14.45 12.60 5.64
C GLY A 9 -13.22 12.34 4.77
N THR A 10 -12.01 12.34 5.34
CA THR A 10 -10.79 12.33 4.53
C THR A 10 -9.77 11.32 5.03
N VAL A 11 -9.23 10.52 4.11
CA VAL A 11 -8.20 9.52 4.38
C VAL A 11 -7.04 9.71 3.43
N PHE A 12 -5.82 9.60 3.96
CA PHE A 12 -4.60 9.60 3.16
C PHE A 12 -3.99 8.19 3.10
N HIS A 13 -3.91 7.59 1.91
CA HIS A 13 -3.33 6.27 1.74
C HIS A 13 -1.85 6.37 1.36
N ILE A 14 -0.98 5.81 2.20
CA ILE A 14 0.46 5.68 1.94
C ILE A 14 0.71 4.29 1.38
N TYR A 15 1.04 4.20 0.09
CA TYR A 15 1.35 2.94 -0.59
C TYR A 15 2.83 2.61 -0.46
N LEU A 16 3.15 1.53 0.23
CA LEU A 16 4.53 1.05 0.35
C LEU A 16 4.89 0.28 -0.91
N GLY A 17 5.95 0.70 -1.60
CA GLY A 17 6.49 -0.04 -2.76
C GLY A 17 7.46 -1.14 -2.37
N GLU A 18 7.96 -1.10 -1.13
CA GLU A 18 8.80 -2.14 -0.58
C GLU A 18 7.98 -3.40 -0.34
N SER A 19 8.46 -4.53 -0.85
CA SER A 19 7.76 -5.81 -0.67
C SER A 19 7.73 -6.25 0.79
N ASN A 20 8.74 -5.87 1.61
CA ASN A 20 8.85 -6.26 3.01
C ASN A 20 9.52 -5.16 3.86
N PRO A 21 8.78 -4.10 4.25
CA PRO A 21 9.33 -3.03 5.08
C PRO A 21 9.61 -3.52 6.50
N SER A 22 10.73 -3.12 7.10
CA SER A 22 11.00 -3.44 8.51
C SER A 22 10.02 -2.69 9.44
N TRP A 23 9.61 -3.33 10.54
CA TRP A 23 8.68 -2.71 11.48
C TRP A 23 9.25 -1.42 12.09
N GLU A 24 10.58 -1.35 12.25
CA GLU A 24 11.30 -0.15 12.70
C GLU A 24 11.09 0.98 11.70
N SER A 25 11.27 0.71 10.40
CA SER A 25 11.14 1.71 9.34
C SER A 25 9.70 2.23 9.25
N VAL A 26 8.72 1.33 9.36
CA VAL A 26 7.29 1.70 9.41
C VAL A 26 6.99 2.53 10.65
N SER A 27 7.54 2.18 11.82
CA SER A 27 7.32 2.94 13.06
C SER A 27 7.87 4.36 12.98
N VAL A 28 9.05 4.54 12.36
CA VAL A 28 9.67 5.84 12.12
C VAL A 28 8.83 6.65 11.14
N LEU A 29 8.31 6.04 10.09
CA LEU A 29 7.41 6.70 9.13
C LEU A 29 6.13 7.17 9.83
N ILE A 30 5.46 6.29 10.59
CA ILE A 30 4.25 6.62 11.35
C ILE A 30 4.52 7.80 12.29
N ARG A 31 5.61 7.75 13.07
CA ARG A 31 6.00 8.82 13.98
C ARG A 31 6.22 10.14 13.22
N ARG A 32 6.98 10.12 12.13
CA ARG A 32 7.23 11.32 11.31
C ARG A 32 5.94 11.91 10.73
N VAL A 33 5.02 11.09 10.26
CA VAL A 33 3.73 11.56 9.73
C VAL A 33 2.89 12.19 10.84
N ALA A 34 2.81 11.54 12.01
CA ALA A 34 2.06 12.04 13.15
C ALA A 34 2.63 13.35 13.73
N GLU A 35 3.96 13.50 13.76
CA GLU A 35 4.61 14.68 14.34
C GLU A 35 4.73 15.86 13.36
N LYS A 36 4.97 15.58 12.07
CA LYS A 36 5.25 16.63 11.07
C LYS A 36 4.03 17.03 10.25
N THR A 37 2.92 16.32 10.35
CA THR A 37 1.72 16.60 9.58
C THR A 37 0.49 16.64 10.48
N GLU A 38 -0.53 17.38 10.07
CA GLU A 38 -1.82 17.45 10.75
C GLU A 38 -2.83 16.51 10.08
N LEU A 39 -2.39 15.38 9.51
CA LEU A 39 -3.30 14.44 8.83
C LEU A 39 -4.20 13.75 9.86
N PRO A 40 -5.54 13.93 9.80
CA PRO A 40 -6.44 13.38 10.80
C PRO A 40 -6.54 11.85 10.70
N TYR A 41 -6.44 11.30 9.48
CA TYR A 41 -6.50 9.87 9.25
C TYR A 41 -5.64 9.48 8.05
N TYR A 42 -4.73 8.54 8.29
CA TYR A 42 -3.86 7.98 7.26
C TYR A 42 -3.73 6.47 7.43
N THR A 43 -3.43 5.78 6.34
CA THR A 43 -3.26 4.32 6.34
C THR A 43 -1.96 3.95 5.67
N ILE A 44 -1.24 2.99 6.26
CA ILE A 44 -0.14 2.30 5.58
C ILE A 44 -0.75 1.15 4.77
N THR A 45 -0.51 1.14 3.47
CA THR A 45 -1.03 0.12 2.54
C THR A 45 0.12 -0.64 1.92
N PRO A 46 0.45 -1.84 2.45
CA PRO A 46 1.30 -2.77 1.75
C PRO A 46 0.54 -3.42 0.60
N THR A 47 1.25 -3.71 -0.49
CA THR A 47 0.77 -4.64 -1.52
C THR A 47 1.33 -6.02 -1.20
N PHE A 48 0.44 -7.01 -1.11
CA PHE A 48 0.82 -8.40 -0.84
C PHE A 48 0.02 -9.35 -1.72
N SER A 49 0.51 -10.57 -1.84
CA SER A 49 -0.09 -11.60 -2.68
C SER A 49 -0.41 -12.83 -1.85
N VAL A 50 -1.47 -13.55 -2.20
CA VAL A 50 -1.88 -14.77 -1.51
C VAL A 50 -1.81 -15.93 -2.50
N CYS A 51 -0.99 -16.93 -2.18
CA CYS A 51 -0.93 -18.20 -2.87
C CYS A 51 -1.91 -19.20 -2.23
N PRO A 52 -2.67 -19.98 -3.02
CA PRO A 52 -3.56 -21.01 -2.48
C PRO A 52 -2.84 -22.16 -1.75
N ILE A 53 -1.52 -22.29 -1.92
CA ILE A 53 -0.70 -23.33 -1.25
C ILE A 53 0.13 -22.71 -0.12
N HIS A 54 0.90 -21.66 -0.43
CA HIS A 54 1.91 -21.12 0.48
C HIS A 54 1.42 -19.93 1.32
N GLY A 55 0.18 -19.48 1.12
CA GLY A 55 -0.40 -18.38 1.89
C GLY A 55 0.17 -17.02 1.51
N TYR A 56 0.45 -16.19 2.52
CA TYR A 56 0.84 -14.79 2.34
C TYR A 56 2.26 -14.65 1.76
N ILE A 57 2.38 -13.81 0.74
CA ILE A 57 3.61 -13.48 0.06
C ILE A 57 3.73 -11.97 0.01
N CYS A 58 4.88 -11.47 0.46
CA CYS A 58 5.23 -10.07 0.46
C CYS A 58 5.38 -9.55 -0.99
N GLY A 59 4.76 -8.42 -1.32
CA GLY A 59 4.86 -7.80 -2.65
C GLY A 59 3.79 -8.23 -3.66
N GLU A 60 3.90 -7.67 -4.86
CA GLU A 60 3.02 -7.94 -6.00
C GLU A 60 3.52 -9.13 -6.82
N HIS A 61 2.85 -10.25 -6.69
CA HIS A 61 3.15 -11.50 -7.37
C HIS A 61 1.86 -12.09 -7.94
N PHE A 62 1.70 -12.05 -9.26
CA PHE A 62 0.58 -12.74 -9.94
C PHE A 62 0.79 -14.25 -10.04
N SER A 63 2.04 -14.70 -9.93
CA SER A 63 2.45 -16.10 -9.89
C SER A 63 3.32 -16.33 -8.66
N CYS A 64 3.04 -17.41 -7.94
CA CYS A 64 3.77 -17.76 -6.72
C CYS A 64 5.24 -18.04 -7.04
N PRO A 65 6.21 -17.36 -6.38
CA PRO A 65 7.64 -17.62 -6.60
C PRO A 65 8.08 -19.03 -6.16
N GLN A 66 7.28 -19.73 -5.35
CA GLN A 66 7.62 -21.05 -4.83
C GLN A 66 7.03 -22.21 -5.64
N CYS A 67 5.78 -22.11 -6.14
CA CYS A 67 5.13 -23.19 -6.91
C CYS A 67 4.61 -22.79 -8.29
N GLY A 68 4.77 -21.53 -8.71
CA GLY A 68 4.30 -21.04 -10.01
C GLY A 68 2.78 -20.92 -10.15
N LYS A 69 1.98 -21.37 -9.17
CA LYS A 69 0.52 -21.22 -9.22
C LYS A 69 0.10 -19.75 -9.18
N LYS A 70 -1.06 -19.46 -9.77
CA LYS A 70 -1.67 -18.12 -9.77
C LYS A 70 -1.90 -17.65 -8.33
N CYS A 71 -1.49 -16.41 -8.05
CA CYS A 71 -1.68 -15.71 -6.80
C CYS A 71 -2.76 -14.63 -6.93
N GLU A 72 -3.42 -14.33 -5.82
CA GLU A 72 -4.31 -13.18 -5.71
C GLU A 72 -3.54 -12.00 -5.11
N VAL A 73 -3.42 -10.91 -5.85
CA VAL A 73 -2.78 -9.67 -5.36
C VAL A 73 -3.83 -8.85 -4.61
N TYR A 74 -3.54 -8.50 -3.37
CA TYR A 74 -4.38 -7.66 -2.51
C TYR A 74 -3.76 -6.27 -2.34
N SER A 75 -4.60 -5.25 -2.41
CA SER A 75 -4.24 -3.88 -2.06
C SER A 75 -5.47 -3.13 -1.55
N ARG A 76 -5.29 -1.90 -1.05
CA ARG A 76 -6.39 -1.05 -0.57
C ARG A 76 -7.00 -0.29 -1.74
N VAL A 77 -8.31 -0.42 -1.93
CA VAL A 77 -9.02 0.27 -3.04
C VAL A 77 -9.28 1.73 -2.67
N VAL A 78 -10.10 1.96 -1.64
CA VAL A 78 -10.54 3.29 -1.14
C VAL A 78 -10.73 3.33 0.38
N GLY A 79 -10.45 2.22 1.08
CA GLY A 79 -10.75 2.11 2.52
C GLY A 79 -10.68 0.70 3.09
N TYR A 80 -10.66 -0.33 2.24
CA TYR A 80 -10.53 -1.73 2.63
C TYR A 80 -9.68 -2.50 1.61
N LEU A 81 -9.14 -3.65 2.03
CA LEU A 81 -8.30 -4.51 1.20
C LEU A 81 -9.18 -5.45 0.35
N ARG A 82 -8.89 -5.54 -0.95
CA ARG A 82 -9.54 -6.50 -1.86
C ARG A 82 -8.56 -7.01 -2.93
N PRO A 83 -8.85 -8.17 -3.53
CA PRO A 83 -8.09 -8.65 -4.68
C PRO A 83 -8.21 -7.66 -5.84
N VAL A 84 -7.08 -7.26 -6.42
CA VAL A 84 -7.03 -6.31 -7.55
C VAL A 84 -7.83 -6.81 -8.75
N SER A 85 -7.88 -8.13 -8.94
CA SER A 85 -8.68 -8.78 -9.99
C SER A 85 -10.18 -8.57 -9.86
N GLN A 86 -10.68 -8.23 -8.65
CA GLN A 86 -12.10 -7.98 -8.40
C GLN A 86 -12.45 -6.49 -8.43
N TRP A 87 -11.51 -5.61 -8.76
CA TRP A 87 -11.76 -4.18 -8.87
C TRP A 87 -12.40 -3.87 -10.23
N ASN A 88 -13.15 -2.78 -10.31
CA ASN A 88 -13.62 -2.30 -11.61
C ASN A 88 -12.46 -1.81 -12.49
N ASP A 89 -12.70 -1.68 -13.80
CA ASP A 89 -11.66 -1.35 -14.79
C ASP A 89 -10.96 -0.02 -14.50
N GLY A 90 -11.69 0.96 -14.00
CA GLY A 90 -11.15 2.27 -13.60
C GLY A 90 -10.17 2.14 -12.44
N LYS A 91 -10.50 1.35 -11.42
CA LYS A 91 -9.64 1.11 -10.27
C LYS A 91 -8.45 0.22 -10.60
N GLN A 92 -8.60 -0.74 -11.51
CA GLN A 92 -7.47 -1.50 -12.04
C GLN A 92 -6.49 -0.58 -12.80
N SER A 93 -7.01 0.36 -13.59
CA SER A 93 -6.19 1.34 -14.30
C SER A 93 -5.50 2.31 -13.33
N GLU A 94 -6.21 2.76 -12.31
CA GLU A 94 -5.66 3.57 -11.22
C GLU A 94 -4.53 2.85 -10.48
N PHE A 95 -4.71 1.56 -10.16
CA PHE A 95 -3.69 0.73 -9.52
C PHE A 95 -2.38 0.70 -10.32
N LYS A 96 -2.46 0.52 -11.65
CA LYS A 96 -1.29 0.47 -12.54
C LYS A 96 -0.47 1.77 -12.56
N ILE A 97 -1.10 2.91 -12.30
CA ILE A 97 -0.43 4.22 -12.30
C ILE A 97 -0.08 4.71 -10.88
N ARG A 98 -0.35 3.91 -9.84
CA ARG A 98 0.01 4.28 -8.46
C ARG A 98 1.51 4.44 -8.34
N LYS A 99 1.93 5.58 -7.81
CA LYS A 99 3.31 5.79 -7.38
C LYS A 99 3.50 5.12 -6.04
N MET A 100 4.28 4.04 -6.06
CA MET A 100 4.72 3.41 -4.83
C MET A 100 5.99 4.10 -4.33
N PHE A 101 6.20 4.07 -3.01
CA PHE A 101 7.44 4.56 -2.43
C PHE A 101 8.62 3.68 -2.86
N ASP A 102 9.61 4.27 -3.54
CA ASP A 102 10.88 3.63 -3.91
C ASP A 102 11.99 4.17 -3.00
N GLY A 103 12.54 3.32 -2.14
CA GLY A 103 13.64 3.66 -1.22
C GLY A 103 14.95 4.06 -1.93
N ARG A 104 15.03 3.93 -3.26
CA ARG A 104 16.16 4.44 -4.07
C ARG A 104 16.05 5.92 -4.41
N VAL A 105 14.90 6.54 -4.16
CA VAL A 105 14.78 8.00 -4.23
C VAL A 105 15.37 8.55 -2.95
N SER A 106 16.70 8.70 -2.96
CA SER A 106 17.43 9.57 -2.05
C SER A 106 16.63 10.86 -1.93
N LEU A 107 16.31 11.28 -0.71
CA LEU A 107 16.00 12.68 -0.45
C LEU A 107 17.23 13.46 -0.92
N GLY A 108 17.17 13.95 -2.15
CA GLY A 108 18.16 14.88 -2.68
C GLY A 108 18.21 16.09 -1.77
N ASP A 109 19.44 16.58 -1.61
CA ASP A 109 19.85 17.75 -0.83
C ASP A 109 18.89 18.96 -0.93
#